data_AF-A0A059XA52-F1
#
_entry.id   AF-A0A059XA52-F1
#
_cell.length_a   1.000
_cell.length_b   1.000
_cell.length_c   1.000
_cell.angle_alpha   90.00
_cell.angle_beta   90.00
_cell.angle_gamma   90.00
#
_symmetry.space_group_name_H-M   'P 1'
#
loop_
_entity.id
_entity.type
_entity.pdbx_description
1 polymer ?
#
loop_
_entity_poly.entity_id
_entity_poly.type
_entity_poly.pdbx_seq_one_letter_code
_entity_poly.pdbx_strand_id
1 'polypeptide(L)'
;KAAQYADAWWNRANPQYIEFEDDCTNYISQCLYAGGAPMNYTGRRETGWWYRGKNQQNELWSYSWAVANSLTQYLSSSKSGLHAAVVESPYQLALGDVINYAWEGNSNYTHSTIVTAFDADGSPLVNAHTVSSKHRFWDYRDSYAWTPRTQYRFMHIADLFS
;
A
#
# COMPACT_ATOMS: atom_id res chain seq x y z
N LYS A 1 8.56 9.69 6.77
CA LYS A 1 8.21 10.30 5.47
C LYS A 1 6.92 9.69 4.89
N ALA A 2 6.86 8.37 4.63
CA ALA A 2 5.66 7.72 4.08
C ALA A 2 4.39 7.94 4.94
N ALA A 3 4.47 7.68 6.25
CA ALA A 3 3.35 7.92 7.16
C ALA A 3 2.87 9.39 7.20
N GLN A 4 3.79 10.35 7.11
CA GLN A 4 3.45 11.78 7.07
C GLN A 4 2.74 12.15 5.76
N TYR A 5 3.19 11.61 4.63
CA TYR A 5 2.50 11.78 3.35
C TYR A 5 1.09 11.19 3.42
N ALA A 6 0.96 9.99 3.97
CA ALA A 6 -0.33 9.34 4.17
C ALA A 6 -1.27 10.23 5.02
N ASP A 7 -0.80 10.78 6.12
CA ASP A 7 -1.60 11.69 6.95
C ASP A 7 -1.99 13.00 6.28
N ALA A 8 -1.22 13.48 5.32
CA ALA A 8 -1.50 14.70 4.58
C ALA A 8 -2.56 14.50 3.48
N TRP A 9 -2.67 13.28 2.95
CA TRP A 9 -3.49 12.97 1.78
C TRP A 9 -4.65 12.00 2.06
N TRP A 10 -4.82 11.50 3.28
CA TRP A 10 -5.83 10.47 3.63
C TRP A 10 -7.28 10.72 3.16
N ASN A 11 -7.69 11.98 2.96
CA ASN A 11 -9.06 12.38 2.61
C ASN A 11 -9.21 13.06 1.25
N ARG A 12 -8.17 13.04 0.40
CA ARG A 12 -8.24 13.64 -0.94
C ARG A 12 -7.16 13.08 -1.85
N ALA A 13 -7.45 12.99 -3.14
CA ALA A 13 -6.43 12.64 -4.13
C ALA A 13 -5.34 13.72 -4.22
N ASN A 14 -4.08 13.30 -4.41
CA ASN A 14 -3.00 14.22 -4.77
C ASN A 14 -3.07 14.51 -6.28
N PRO A 15 -3.22 15.78 -6.70
CA PRO A 15 -3.36 16.15 -8.12
C PRO A 15 -2.12 15.86 -8.98
N GLN A 16 -0.98 15.50 -8.39
CA GLN A 16 0.20 15.02 -9.12
C GLN A 16 0.02 13.61 -9.71
N TYR A 17 -0.99 12.88 -9.25
CA TYR A 17 -1.27 11.51 -9.65
C TYR A 17 -2.63 11.41 -10.33
N ILE A 18 -2.84 10.31 -11.06
CA ILE A 18 -4.14 9.95 -11.59
C ILE A 18 -4.96 9.42 -10.42
N GLU A 19 -6.22 9.85 -10.36
CA GLU A 19 -7.21 9.33 -9.42
C GLU A 19 -7.87 8.09 -10.03
N PHE A 20 -7.94 7.02 -9.24
CA PHE A 20 -8.63 5.78 -9.60
C PHE A 20 -9.92 5.66 -8.77
N GLU A 21 -10.91 4.95 -9.29
CA GLU A 21 -12.10 4.60 -8.49
C GLU A 21 -11.70 3.69 -7.31
N ASP A 22 -10.93 2.64 -7.59
CA ASP A 22 -10.26 1.81 -6.59
C ASP A 22 -8.85 2.32 -6.29
N ASP A 23 -8.76 3.35 -5.44
CA ASP A 23 -7.52 4.10 -5.23
C ASP A 23 -6.57 3.51 -4.16
N CYS A 24 -6.97 2.45 -3.45
CA CYS A 24 -6.20 1.93 -2.31
C CYS A 24 -4.71 1.71 -2.65
N THR A 25 -4.38 1.10 -3.80
CA THR A 25 -2.99 0.76 -4.12
C THR A 25 -2.23 1.94 -4.69
N ASN A 26 -2.88 2.80 -5.48
CA ASN A 26 -2.25 4.01 -6.00
C ASN A 26 -1.85 4.93 -4.85
N TYR A 27 -2.73 5.14 -3.86
CA TYR A 27 -2.41 5.89 -2.64
C TYR A 27 -1.24 5.29 -1.87
N ILE A 28 -1.20 3.97 -1.67
CA ILE A 28 -0.09 3.30 -0.96
C ILE A 28 1.22 3.46 -1.74
N SER A 29 1.21 3.32 -3.07
CA SER A 29 2.39 3.55 -3.89
C SER A 29 2.88 4.99 -3.81
N GLN A 30 1.98 5.99 -3.76
CA GLN A 30 2.37 7.38 -3.51
C GLN A 30 3.04 7.53 -2.13
N CYS A 31 2.49 6.91 -1.09
CA CYS A 31 3.08 6.94 0.26
C CYS A 31 4.48 6.33 0.28
N LEU A 32 4.67 5.17 -0.35
CA LEU A 32 5.97 4.50 -0.46
C LEU A 32 6.97 5.35 -1.25
N TYR A 33 6.55 5.95 -2.35
CA TYR A 33 7.39 6.85 -3.15
C TYR A 33 7.79 8.10 -2.39
N ALA A 34 6.85 8.76 -1.72
CA ALA A 34 7.13 9.88 -0.81
C ALA A 34 7.98 9.48 0.40
N GLY A 35 7.94 8.19 0.75
CA GLY A 35 8.84 7.55 1.71
C GLY A 35 10.30 7.51 1.26
N GLY A 36 10.57 7.68 -0.04
CA GLY A 36 11.90 7.63 -0.65
C GLY A 36 12.18 6.36 -1.44
N ALA A 37 11.18 5.48 -1.63
CA ALA A 37 11.35 4.26 -2.40
C ALA A 37 11.65 4.57 -3.88
N PRO A 38 12.75 4.03 -4.47
CA PRO A 38 13.08 4.26 -5.86
C PRO A 38 12.13 3.47 -6.75
N MET A 39 11.55 4.14 -7.74
CA MET A 39 10.77 3.46 -8.76
C MET A 39 11.67 2.56 -9.61
N ASN A 40 11.17 1.37 -9.94
CA ASN A 40 11.78 0.47 -10.90
C ASN A 40 11.00 0.57 -12.22
N TYR A 41 11.47 1.44 -13.11
CA TYR A 41 10.86 1.66 -14.42
C TYR A 41 11.33 0.63 -15.46
N THR A 42 10.39 -0.15 -15.97
CA THR A 42 10.65 -1.17 -17.01
C THR A 42 10.01 -0.84 -18.35
N GLY A 43 9.12 0.17 -18.39
CA GLY A 43 8.30 0.49 -19.56
C GLY A 43 7.22 -0.54 -19.89
N ARG A 44 7.07 -1.59 -19.08
CA ARG A 44 6.05 -2.63 -19.24
C ARG A 44 5.12 -2.64 -18.03
N ARG A 45 3.81 -2.82 -18.27
CA ARG A 45 2.78 -2.73 -17.24
C ARG A 45 2.92 -3.84 -16.20
N GLU A 46 3.29 -5.03 -16.65
CA GLU A 46 3.36 -6.26 -15.88
C GLU A 46 4.65 -6.43 -15.06
N THR A 47 5.61 -5.50 -15.16
CA THR A 47 6.88 -5.58 -14.43
C THR A 47 7.29 -4.26 -13.80
N GLY A 48 8.17 -4.34 -12.79
CA GLY A 48 8.66 -3.19 -12.06
C GLY A 48 7.66 -2.64 -11.05
N TRP A 49 7.92 -1.44 -10.55
CA TRP A 49 7.03 -0.63 -9.72
C TRP A 49 7.28 0.82 -10.07
N TRP A 50 6.41 1.41 -10.88
CA TRP A 50 6.66 2.71 -11.49
C TRP A 50 5.38 3.46 -11.88
N TYR A 51 5.49 4.78 -11.90
CA TYR A 51 4.46 5.71 -12.35
C TYR A 51 5.09 6.87 -13.10
N ARG A 52 4.45 7.27 -14.22
CA ARG A 52 4.87 8.37 -15.09
C ARG A 52 3.70 9.23 -15.58
N GLY A 53 2.54 9.12 -14.93
CA GLY A 53 1.36 9.91 -15.31
C GLY A 53 0.56 9.30 -16.45
N LYS A 54 0.00 10.18 -17.28
CA LYS A 54 -0.68 9.83 -18.52
C LYS A 54 -0.12 10.68 -19.66
N ASN A 55 -0.08 10.10 -20.85
CA ASN A 55 0.17 10.82 -22.09
C ASN A 55 -1.03 10.61 -23.02
N GLN A 56 -1.84 11.66 -23.20
CA GLN A 56 -3.11 11.59 -23.94
C GLN A 56 -4.02 10.50 -23.35
N GLN A 57 -4.41 9.48 -24.13
CA GLN A 57 -5.19 8.34 -23.65
C GLN A 57 -4.35 7.23 -23.00
N ASN A 58 -3.00 7.32 -23.05
CA ASN A 58 -2.13 6.26 -22.53
C ASN A 58 -1.78 6.51 -21.07
N GLU A 59 -2.21 5.60 -20.19
CA GLU A 59 -1.80 5.61 -18.79
C GLU A 59 -0.45 4.93 -18.59
N LEU A 60 0.50 5.65 -17.99
CA LEU A 60 1.89 5.21 -17.84
C LEU A 60 2.19 4.88 -16.38
N TRP A 61 1.87 3.66 -15.98
CA TRP A 61 2.15 3.09 -14.65
C TRP A 61 2.32 1.57 -14.74
N SER A 62 2.78 0.86 -13.69
CA SER A 62 2.83 -0.62 -13.63
C SER A 62 1.67 -1.20 -12.81
N TYR A 63 1.21 -2.43 -13.06
CA TYR A 63 0.16 -3.05 -12.25
C TYR A 63 0.48 -3.03 -10.75
N SER A 64 1.74 -3.25 -10.37
CA SER A 64 2.20 -3.11 -8.98
C SER A 64 2.04 -1.71 -8.39
N TRP A 65 1.89 -0.65 -9.19
CA TRP A 65 1.63 0.71 -8.70
C TRP A 65 0.17 0.90 -8.27
N ALA A 66 -0.80 0.30 -8.96
CA ALA A 66 -2.22 0.60 -8.77
C ALA A 66 -3.14 -0.61 -8.55
N VAL A 67 -2.63 -1.84 -8.57
CA VAL A 67 -3.41 -3.08 -8.33
C VAL A 67 -2.90 -3.82 -7.10
N ALA A 68 -3.76 -4.03 -6.11
CA ALA A 68 -3.39 -4.51 -4.77
C ALA A 68 -2.66 -5.86 -4.80
N ASN A 69 -3.18 -6.83 -5.57
CA ASN A 69 -2.57 -8.14 -5.68
C ASN A 69 -1.18 -8.06 -6.34
N SER A 70 -1.02 -7.22 -7.36
CA SER A 70 0.26 -6.99 -8.03
C SER A 70 1.28 -6.28 -7.14
N LEU A 71 0.86 -5.30 -6.31
CA LEU A 71 1.74 -4.66 -5.33
C LEU A 71 2.21 -5.69 -4.28
N THR A 72 1.28 -6.50 -3.76
CA THR A 72 1.58 -7.55 -2.77
C THR A 72 2.63 -8.53 -3.31
N GLN A 73 2.45 -9.01 -4.54
CA GLN A 73 3.40 -9.92 -5.20
C GLN A 73 4.76 -9.24 -5.43
N TYR A 74 4.77 -7.98 -5.87
CA TYR A 74 5.99 -7.21 -6.06
C TYR A 74 6.77 -7.06 -4.75
N LEU A 75 6.14 -6.60 -3.67
CA LEU A 75 6.77 -6.45 -2.36
C LEU A 75 7.30 -7.77 -1.81
N SER A 76 6.58 -8.88 -2.02
CA SER A 76 6.98 -10.21 -1.55
C SER A 76 8.19 -10.79 -2.29
N SER A 77 8.39 -10.42 -3.56
CA SER A 77 9.35 -11.08 -4.45
C SER A 77 10.57 -10.22 -4.79
N SER A 78 10.42 -8.88 -4.78
CA SER A 78 11.49 -7.94 -5.09
C SER A 78 12.70 -8.15 -4.16
N LYS A 79 13.90 -8.05 -4.74
CA LYS A 79 15.18 -8.24 -4.03
C LYS A 79 16.04 -6.98 -4.00
N SER A 80 15.58 -5.90 -4.61
CA SER A 80 16.29 -4.63 -4.70
C SER A 80 15.32 -3.47 -4.91
N GLY A 81 15.74 -2.26 -4.51
CA GLY A 81 14.84 -1.11 -4.51
C GLY A 81 13.71 -1.30 -3.50
N LEU A 82 12.47 -0.95 -3.87
CA LEU A 82 11.30 -1.23 -3.04
C LEU A 82 11.11 -2.74 -2.86
N HIS A 83 11.17 -3.20 -1.62
CA HIS A 83 10.89 -4.58 -1.22
C HIS A 83 10.45 -4.62 0.25
N ALA A 84 9.88 -5.74 0.66
CA ALA A 84 9.43 -5.95 2.03
C ALA A 84 9.89 -7.30 2.59
N ALA A 85 10.11 -7.34 3.90
CA ALA A 85 10.10 -8.58 4.65
C ALA A 85 8.65 -8.91 5.04
N VAL A 86 8.20 -10.14 4.77
CA VAL A 86 6.92 -10.62 5.29
C VAL A 86 7.13 -11.00 6.75
N VAL A 87 6.36 -10.38 7.64
CA VAL A 87 6.41 -10.64 9.09
C VAL A 87 5.16 -11.38 9.55
N GLU A 88 5.24 -12.08 10.67
CA GLU A 88 4.18 -12.99 11.13
C GLU A 88 3.09 -12.28 11.92
N SER A 89 3.41 -11.10 12.47
CA SER A 89 2.57 -10.39 13.41
C SER A 89 2.47 -8.90 13.08
N PRO A 90 1.29 -8.27 13.28
CA PRO A 90 1.14 -6.82 13.09
C PRO A 90 2.01 -6.01 14.07
N TYR A 91 2.38 -6.59 15.21
CA TYR A 91 3.25 -5.95 16.21
C TYR A 91 4.73 -5.88 15.79
N GLN A 92 5.09 -6.49 14.65
CA GLN A 92 6.42 -6.35 14.05
C GLN A 92 6.47 -5.22 13.01
N LEU A 93 5.35 -4.54 12.77
CA LEU A 93 5.27 -3.45 11.83
C LEU A 93 5.76 -2.13 12.45
N ALA A 94 6.29 -1.27 11.61
CA ALA A 94 6.76 0.08 11.87
C ALA A 94 5.96 1.12 11.06
N LEU A 95 6.16 2.40 11.35
CA LEU A 95 5.56 3.49 10.57
C LEU A 95 6.00 3.42 9.10
N GLY A 96 5.03 3.42 8.18
CA GLY A 96 5.27 3.29 6.75
C GLY A 96 5.15 1.85 6.22
N ASP A 97 4.97 0.87 7.10
CA ASP A 97 4.75 -0.51 6.70
C ASP A 97 3.35 -0.74 6.11
N VAL A 98 3.20 -1.80 5.33
CA VAL A 98 1.98 -2.07 4.56
C VAL A 98 1.28 -3.31 5.10
N ILE A 99 -0.05 -3.26 5.11
CA ILE A 99 -0.90 -4.43 5.35
C ILE A 99 -1.72 -4.68 4.09
N ASN A 100 -1.66 -5.89 3.55
CA ASN A 100 -2.50 -6.32 2.44
C ASN A 100 -3.59 -7.26 2.94
N TYR A 101 -4.80 -7.12 2.41
CA TYR A 101 -5.99 -7.86 2.84
C TYR A 101 -6.54 -8.67 1.69
N ALA A 102 -6.80 -9.95 1.94
CA ALA A 102 -7.54 -10.83 1.05
C ALA A 102 -8.86 -11.23 1.74
N TRP A 103 -9.92 -10.48 1.43
CA TRP A 103 -11.22 -10.60 2.09
C TRP A 103 -11.85 -11.98 2.00
N GLU A 104 -11.61 -12.68 0.89
CA GLU A 104 -12.20 -13.99 0.59
C GLU A 104 -11.38 -15.17 1.12
N GLY A 105 -10.24 -14.92 1.78
CA GLY A 105 -9.36 -15.96 2.33
C GLY A 105 -8.61 -16.79 1.29
N ASN A 106 -8.50 -16.26 0.07
CA ASN A 106 -7.61 -16.77 -0.95
C ASN A 106 -6.34 -15.90 -1.00
N SER A 107 -5.37 -16.28 -1.83
CA SER A 107 -4.15 -15.47 -2.04
C SER A 107 -4.36 -14.29 -3.01
N ASN A 108 -5.60 -13.84 -3.21
CA ASN A 108 -5.91 -12.66 -4.01
C ASN A 108 -6.13 -11.46 -3.09
N TYR A 109 -5.08 -10.65 -2.93
CA TYR A 109 -5.13 -9.44 -2.10
C TYR A 109 -5.82 -8.31 -2.87
N THR A 110 -6.91 -7.79 -2.31
CA THR A 110 -7.78 -6.80 -2.98
C THR A 110 -7.77 -5.44 -2.29
N HIS A 111 -7.11 -5.31 -1.14
CA HIS A 111 -6.96 -4.04 -0.44
C HIS A 111 -5.57 -3.91 0.19
N SER A 112 -5.10 -2.66 0.30
CA SER A 112 -3.80 -2.32 0.90
C SER A 112 -3.95 -1.08 1.77
N THR A 113 -3.31 -1.11 2.94
CA THR A 113 -3.25 0.02 3.88
C THR A 113 -1.81 0.27 4.33
N ILE A 114 -1.55 1.44 4.90
CA ILE A 114 -0.22 1.82 5.41
C ILE A 114 -0.31 2.18 6.89
N VAL A 115 0.64 1.68 7.69
CA VAL A 115 0.78 1.97 9.12
C VAL A 115 1.24 3.41 9.31
N THR A 116 0.46 4.20 10.03
CA THR A 116 0.68 5.63 10.24
C THR A 116 0.77 6.03 11.70
N ALA A 117 0.27 5.19 12.60
CA ALA A 117 0.39 5.38 14.04
C ALA A 117 0.28 4.02 14.77
N PHE A 118 0.38 4.06 16.09
CA PHE A 118 0.09 2.93 16.98
C PHE A 118 -0.85 3.43 18.07
N ASP A 119 -1.72 2.55 18.57
CA ASP A 119 -2.51 2.83 19.76
C ASP A 119 -1.67 2.70 21.05
N ALA A 120 -2.32 2.87 22.20
CA ALA A 120 -1.66 2.81 23.50
C ALA A 120 -1.07 1.43 23.82
N ASP A 121 -1.62 0.37 23.22
CA ASP A 121 -1.20 -1.02 23.43
C ASP A 121 -0.16 -1.47 22.38
N GLY A 122 0.24 -0.57 21.47
CA GLY A 122 1.20 -0.85 20.41
C GLY A 122 0.60 -1.54 19.18
N SER A 123 -0.73 -1.58 19.05
CA SER A 123 -1.37 -2.11 17.84
C SER A 123 -1.28 -1.08 16.70
N PRO A 124 -1.03 -1.51 15.46
CA PRO A 124 -0.96 -0.57 14.34
C PRO A 124 -2.29 0.14 14.05
N LEU A 125 -2.18 1.41 13.69
CA LEU A 125 -3.26 2.22 13.13
C LEU A 125 -2.89 2.58 11.68
N VAL A 126 -3.86 2.45 10.78
CA VAL A 126 -3.61 2.53 9.34
C VAL A 126 -4.40 3.64 8.66
N ASN A 127 -3.82 4.17 7.58
CA ASN A 127 -4.53 4.99 6.62
C ASN A 127 -4.80 4.18 5.33
N ALA A 128 -5.89 4.51 4.64
CA ALA A 128 -6.32 3.84 3.42
C ALA A 128 -7.16 4.75 2.53
N HIS A 129 -7.21 4.42 1.24
CA HIS A 129 -8.09 5.05 0.23
C HIS A 129 -9.14 4.03 -0.30
N THR A 130 -9.87 4.40 -1.37
CA THR A 130 -11.17 3.84 -1.82
C THR A 130 -12.31 4.25 -0.89
N VAL A 131 -12.20 3.88 0.39
CA VAL A 131 -12.96 4.52 1.47
C VAL A 131 -11.95 5.12 2.42
N SER A 132 -11.77 6.45 2.32
CA SER A 132 -10.79 7.20 3.09
C SER A 132 -10.86 6.85 4.57
N SER A 133 -9.74 6.36 5.09
CA SER A 133 -9.56 5.98 6.49
C SER A 133 -8.30 6.64 7.03
N LYS A 134 -8.39 7.16 8.27
CA LYS A 134 -7.25 7.73 8.99
C LYS A 134 -7.16 7.11 10.38
N HIS A 135 -5.97 6.62 10.74
CA HIS A 135 -5.68 6.00 12.03
C HIS A 135 -6.73 4.95 12.42
N ARG A 136 -7.19 4.17 11.45
CA ARG A 136 -8.16 3.10 11.66
C ARG A 136 -7.44 1.89 12.24
N PHE A 137 -8.11 1.13 13.10
CA PHE A 137 -7.53 -0.09 13.65
C PHE A 137 -7.22 -1.10 12.53
N TRP A 138 -6.00 -1.66 12.55
CA TRP A 138 -5.44 -2.41 11.44
C TRP A 138 -6.23 -3.64 11.00
N ASP A 139 -6.97 -4.28 11.91
CA ASP A 139 -7.65 -5.55 11.62
C ASP A 139 -8.84 -5.38 10.66
N TYR A 140 -9.31 -4.13 10.49
CA TYR A 140 -10.32 -3.74 9.52
C TYR A 140 -11.67 -4.46 9.67
N ARG A 141 -11.96 -5.04 10.84
CA ARG A 141 -13.17 -5.86 11.11
C ARG A 141 -14.47 -5.07 11.00
N ASP A 142 -14.40 -3.76 11.14
CA ASP A 142 -15.51 -2.82 10.98
C ASP A 142 -15.79 -2.47 9.51
N SER A 143 -15.07 -3.06 8.55
CA SER A 143 -15.30 -2.86 7.12
C SER A 143 -16.41 -3.76 6.58
N TYR A 144 -17.24 -3.22 5.68
CA TYR A 144 -18.25 -3.99 4.96
C TYR A 144 -17.64 -5.10 4.09
N ALA A 145 -16.37 -4.96 3.68
CA ALA A 145 -15.67 -5.96 2.88
C ALA A 145 -15.07 -7.08 3.74
N TRP A 146 -14.93 -6.87 5.05
CA TRP A 146 -14.29 -7.85 5.93
C TRP A 146 -15.18 -9.09 6.09
N THR A 147 -14.54 -10.27 6.06
CA THR A 147 -15.20 -11.54 6.39
C THR A 147 -14.35 -12.35 7.37
N PRO A 148 -14.92 -13.37 8.06
CA PRO A 148 -14.13 -14.30 8.87
C PRO A 148 -13.05 -15.08 8.09
N ARG A 149 -13.11 -15.08 6.75
CA ARG A 149 -12.08 -15.68 5.88
C ARG A 149 -10.90 -14.75 5.63
N THR A 150 -10.97 -13.48 6.02
CA THR A 150 -9.95 -12.47 5.72
C THR A 150 -8.56 -12.95 6.11
N GLN A 151 -7.64 -12.94 5.14
CA GLN A 151 -6.23 -13.17 5.37
C GLN A 151 -5.47 -11.85 5.27
N TYR A 152 -4.48 -11.70 6.13
CA TYR A 152 -3.60 -10.54 6.18
C TYR A 152 -2.22 -10.92 5.66
N ARG A 153 -1.53 -9.96 5.05
CA ARG A 153 -0.09 -10.02 4.85
C ARG A 153 0.54 -8.76 5.42
N PHE A 154 1.41 -8.95 6.39
CA PHE A 154 2.13 -7.89 7.08
C PHE A 154 3.49 -7.71 6.39
N MET A 155 3.70 -6.52 5.83
CA MET A 155 4.86 -6.20 5.01
C MET A 155 5.70 -5.14 5.72
N HIS A 156 6.81 -5.57 6.30
CA HIS A 156 7.82 -4.65 6.82
C HIS A 156 8.66 -4.11 5.66
N ILE A 157 8.50 -2.83 5.34
CA ILE A 157 9.22 -2.19 4.23
C ILE A 157 10.66 -1.99 4.67
N ALA A 158 11.60 -2.56 3.92
CA ALA A 158 13.01 -2.49 4.29
C ALA A 158 13.50 -1.02 4.41
N ASP A 159 14.33 -0.75 5.43
CA ASP A 159 14.85 0.57 5.85
C ASP A 159 15.76 1.30 4.84
N LEU A 160 15.51 1.16 3.53
CA LEU A 160 16.36 1.69 2.49
C LEU A 160 16.20 3.21 2.25
N PHE A 161 15.31 3.91 2.97
CA PHE A 161 14.84 5.25 2.57
C PHE A 161 14.88 6.34 3.67
N SER A 162 15.60 6.08 4.77
CA SER A 162 15.82 7.07 5.85
C SER A 162 16.60 8.29 5.36
#